data_AF-A0A7R9MME1-F1
#
_entry.id   AF-A0A7R9MME1-F1
#
_cell.length_a   1.000
_cell.length_b   1.000
_cell.length_c   1.000
_cell.angle_alpha   90.00
_cell.angle_beta   90.00
_cell.angle_gamma   90.00
#
_symmetry.space_group_name_H-M   'P 1'
#
loop_
_entity.id
_entity.type
_entity.pdbx_description
1 polymer ?
#
loop_
_entity_poly.entity_id
_entity_poly.type
_entity_poly.pdbx_seq_one_letter_code
_entity_poly.pdbx_strand_id
1 'polypeptide(L)'
;MENWGLITFRETAMLYHEDESTSANKMATIAVIAHEITHMWFGNLVTCKWWSDLWLNEAFASYLEYAAVESVETTWNYFDLFLMTDTLSALTADSSATSHPIVRPVREPEERAYTSAIVYNKGASVLRMLEFVMGTTSFQKALTAYIKANEYNVVETVQLWDELEKENNHAATIKIHDLMDSWTTKAGFPYLNISRLDPTTVWSVPFSYYKSLKPQKLPHLEFITKKEETITVETDASLNGLLKINTNSEGFYLVNYPEEDWGKWIDALVNDQNSILSDLTVSDRTNFIIDSFYLSRAGLLSYETPLALSEYLKREKHLTPWSVAI
;
A
#
# COMPACT_ATOMS: atom_id res chain seq x y z
N MET A 1 -12.45 20.09 4.40
CA MET A 1 -11.55 21.05 5.04
C MET A 1 -11.77 20.98 6.53
N GLU A 2 -10.69 20.67 7.23
CA GLU A 2 -10.61 19.97 8.50
C GLU A 2 -10.59 20.90 9.71
N ASN A 3 -11.19 22.10 9.61
CA ASN A 3 -11.07 23.13 10.63
C ASN A 3 -11.55 22.59 12.00
N TRP A 4 -10.70 22.68 13.02
CA TRP A 4 -10.92 21.98 14.30
C TRP A 4 -12.26 22.37 14.96
N GLY A 5 -13.17 21.40 15.08
CA GLY A 5 -14.52 21.61 15.63
C GLY A 5 -15.55 22.23 14.66
N LEU A 6 -15.17 22.55 13.42
CA LEU A 6 -16.05 23.01 12.35
C LEU A 6 -15.54 22.52 10.98
N ILE A 7 -15.61 21.21 10.76
CA ILE A 7 -15.28 20.60 9.47
C ILE A 7 -16.24 21.14 8.40
N THR A 8 -15.71 21.59 7.26
CA THR A 8 -16.51 22.10 6.14
C THR A 8 -16.34 21.24 4.89
N PHE A 9 -17.49 20.81 4.36
CA PHE A 9 -17.61 19.93 3.20
C PHE A 9 -18.23 20.66 2.01
N ARG A 10 -18.09 20.10 0.80
CA ARG A 10 -19.00 20.39 -0.32
C ARG A 10 -20.29 19.58 -0.12
N GLU A 11 -21.42 20.08 -0.60
CA GLU A 11 -22.71 19.37 -0.53
C GLU A 11 -22.60 17.92 -1.07
N THR A 12 -21.93 17.74 -2.21
CA THR A 12 -21.69 16.44 -2.86
C THR A 12 -20.74 15.49 -2.10
N ALA A 13 -20.22 15.89 -0.94
CA ALA A 13 -19.31 15.11 -0.09
C ALA A 13 -19.84 14.94 1.35
N MET A 14 -21.08 15.34 1.61
CA MET A 14 -21.71 15.29 2.94
C MET A 14 -23.22 14.95 2.87
N LEU A 15 -23.92 15.43 1.84
CA LEU A 15 -25.34 15.16 1.65
C LEU A 15 -25.54 13.83 0.91
N TYR A 16 -26.38 12.97 1.47
CA TYR A 16 -26.79 11.70 0.90
C TYR A 16 -28.31 11.59 0.96
N HIS A 17 -28.93 11.19 -0.15
CA HIS A 17 -30.37 10.99 -0.29
C HIS A 17 -30.64 9.57 -0.76
N GLU A 18 -31.36 8.76 0.03
CA GLU A 18 -31.50 7.32 -0.20
C GLU A 18 -32.14 6.94 -1.55
N ASP A 19 -33.08 7.76 -2.05
CA ASP A 19 -33.75 7.55 -3.34
C ASP A 19 -32.97 8.08 -4.57
N GLU A 20 -31.92 8.90 -4.37
CA GLU A 20 -31.22 9.61 -5.46
C GLU A 20 -29.71 9.35 -5.53
N SER A 21 -29.08 9.03 -4.40
CA SER A 21 -27.63 8.89 -4.26
C SER A 21 -27.18 7.45 -4.45
N THR A 22 -26.18 7.22 -5.31
CA THR A 22 -25.68 5.87 -5.57
C THR A 22 -24.86 5.33 -4.39
N SER A 23 -24.63 4.01 -4.35
CA SER A 23 -23.69 3.40 -3.40
C SER A 23 -22.28 4.00 -3.48
N ALA A 24 -21.85 4.46 -4.67
CA ALA A 24 -20.58 5.16 -4.83
C ALA A 24 -20.60 6.55 -4.17
N ASN A 25 -21.73 7.26 -4.19
CA ASN A 25 -21.91 8.49 -3.41
C ASN A 25 -21.88 8.21 -1.90
N LYS A 26 -22.51 7.11 -1.44
CA LYS A 26 -22.46 6.71 -0.02
C LYS A 26 -21.02 6.42 0.43
N MET A 27 -20.27 5.64 -0.36
CA MET A 27 -18.86 5.33 -0.11
C MET A 27 -18.00 6.60 -0.07
N ALA A 28 -18.10 7.48 -1.07
CA ALA A 28 -17.34 8.73 -1.10
C ALA A 28 -17.68 9.66 0.08
N THR A 29 -18.96 9.72 0.49
CA THR A 29 -19.41 10.55 1.62
C THR A 29 -18.84 10.05 2.94
N ILE A 30 -18.95 8.76 3.25
CA ILE A 30 -18.45 8.23 4.52
C ILE A 30 -16.91 8.26 4.59
N ALA A 31 -16.22 8.04 3.47
CA ALA A 31 -14.76 8.14 3.36
C ALA A 31 -14.26 9.56 3.64
N VAL A 32 -14.82 10.58 2.98
CA VAL A 32 -14.44 11.98 3.23
C VAL A 32 -14.77 12.41 4.66
N ILE A 33 -15.90 11.97 5.24
CA ILE A 33 -16.19 12.22 6.66
C ILE A 33 -15.13 11.58 7.58
N ALA A 34 -14.70 10.35 7.30
CA ALA A 34 -13.69 9.63 8.08
C ALA A 34 -12.28 10.26 7.95
N HIS A 35 -11.89 10.67 6.75
CA HIS A 35 -10.67 11.41 6.45
C HIS A 35 -10.59 12.70 7.29
N GLU A 36 -11.64 13.52 7.21
CA GLU A 36 -11.72 14.83 7.86
C GLU A 36 -11.81 14.73 9.40
N ILE A 37 -12.36 13.63 9.92
CA ILE A 37 -12.34 13.31 11.36
C ILE A 37 -10.96 12.85 11.81
N THR A 38 -10.20 12.10 11.00
CA THR A 38 -8.81 11.70 11.33
C THR A 38 -7.92 12.93 11.56
N HIS A 39 -8.11 14.00 10.78
CA HIS A 39 -7.37 15.25 10.96
C HIS A 39 -7.58 15.94 12.31
N MET A 40 -8.62 15.59 13.09
CA MET A 40 -8.75 16.07 14.48
C MET A 40 -7.56 15.64 15.35
N TRP A 41 -6.85 14.57 14.96
CA TRP A 41 -5.56 14.17 15.53
C TRP A 41 -4.39 14.53 14.60
N PHE A 42 -4.42 14.05 13.34
CA PHE A 42 -3.33 14.19 12.38
C PHE A 42 -3.51 15.44 11.50
N GLY A 43 -3.11 16.59 12.03
CA GLY A 43 -3.22 17.90 11.39
C GLY A 43 -3.59 19.00 12.37
N ASN A 44 -4.59 18.75 13.22
CA ASN A 44 -5.06 19.73 14.22
C ASN A 44 -4.38 19.59 15.60
N LEU A 45 -4.43 18.39 16.21
CA LEU A 45 -3.81 18.16 17.53
C LEU A 45 -2.29 18.03 17.43
N VAL A 46 -1.80 17.42 16.36
CA VAL A 46 -0.38 17.35 16.00
C VAL A 46 -0.27 17.80 14.54
N THR A 47 0.49 18.87 14.28
CA THR A 47 0.52 19.55 12.96
C THR A 47 1.89 19.48 12.31
N CYS A 48 1.98 19.17 11.01
CA CYS A 48 3.23 19.32 10.27
C CYS A 48 3.80 20.76 10.41
N LYS A 49 5.07 20.88 10.81
CA LYS A 49 5.77 22.16 11.04
C LYS A 49 5.89 23.01 9.77
N TRP A 50 5.93 22.37 8.61
CA TRP A 50 5.94 23.02 7.31
C TRP A 50 5.36 22.10 6.23
N TRP A 51 4.97 22.67 5.08
CA TRP A 51 4.41 21.96 3.94
C TRP A 51 5.33 20.87 3.33
N SER A 52 6.62 20.89 3.67
CA SER A 52 7.57 19.79 3.36
C SER A 52 7.19 18.45 4.01
N ASP A 53 6.50 18.51 5.15
CA ASP A 53 6.09 17.36 5.96
C ASP A 53 4.56 17.17 5.95
N LEU A 54 3.86 17.78 4.97
CA LEU A 54 2.39 17.77 4.86
C LEU A 54 1.79 16.36 4.90
N TRP A 55 2.52 15.36 4.41
CA TRP A 55 2.13 13.95 4.46
C TRP A 55 1.82 13.45 5.88
N LEU A 56 2.40 14.04 6.94
CA LEU A 56 2.08 13.72 8.34
C LEU A 56 0.62 14.03 8.72
N ASN A 57 -0.04 14.90 7.97
CA ASN A 57 -1.48 15.15 8.08
C ASN A 57 -2.24 14.22 7.10
N GLU A 58 -1.94 14.38 5.81
CA GLU A 58 -2.76 13.87 4.71
C GLU A 58 -2.68 12.35 4.53
N ALA A 59 -1.48 11.76 4.66
CA ALA A 59 -1.29 10.32 4.51
C ALA A 59 -1.95 9.53 5.64
N PHE A 60 -1.96 10.08 6.85
CA PHE A 60 -2.64 9.47 7.99
C PHE A 60 -4.17 9.53 7.83
N ALA A 61 -4.71 10.65 7.31
CA ALA A 61 -6.11 10.73 6.96
C ALA A 61 -6.48 9.72 5.87
N SER A 62 -5.73 9.66 4.76
CA SER A 62 -5.93 8.68 3.69
C SER A 62 -5.70 7.22 4.08
N TYR A 63 -4.92 6.92 5.12
CA TYR A 63 -4.74 5.55 5.59
C TYR A 63 -5.80 5.14 6.61
N LEU A 64 -6.06 5.97 7.62
CA LEU A 64 -6.94 5.65 8.73
C LEU A 64 -8.43 5.81 8.39
N GLU A 65 -8.80 6.52 7.30
CA GLU A 65 -10.18 6.58 6.83
C GLU A 65 -10.76 5.18 6.58
N TYR A 66 -9.97 4.24 6.06
CA TYR A 66 -10.42 2.87 5.78
C TYR A 66 -10.81 2.14 7.07
N ALA A 67 -9.94 2.18 8.09
CA ALA A 67 -10.22 1.57 9.39
C ALA A 67 -11.41 2.23 10.11
N ALA A 68 -11.57 3.55 9.95
CA ALA A 68 -12.72 4.28 10.48
C ALA A 68 -14.03 3.90 9.76
N VAL A 69 -14.04 3.78 8.43
CA VAL A 69 -15.19 3.31 7.64
C VAL A 69 -15.58 1.88 8.03
N GLU A 70 -14.61 0.95 8.08
CA GLU A 70 -14.88 -0.46 8.45
C GLU A 70 -15.34 -0.61 9.91
N SER A 71 -14.99 0.31 10.80
CA SER A 71 -15.51 0.31 12.19
C SER A 71 -17.03 0.59 12.29
N VAL A 72 -17.63 1.13 11.22
CA VAL A 72 -19.06 1.47 11.13
C VAL A 72 -19.78 0.56 10.14
N GLU A 73 -19.28 0.46 8.91
CA GLU A 73 -19.85 -0.32 7.81
C GLU A 73 -19.13 -1.68 7.69
N THR A 74 -19.21 -2.47 8.76
CA THR A 74 -18.46 -3.72 9.03
C THR A 74 -18.64 -4.86 8.02
N THR A 75 -19.45 -4.68 6.97
CA THR A 75 -19.76 -5.70 5.95
C THR A 75 -19.26 -5.33 4.54
N TRP A 76 -18.63 -4.16 4.38
CA TRP A 76 -18.23 -3.66 3.05
C TRP A 76 -16.88 -4.20 2.55
N ASN A 77 -16.02 -4.71 3.45
CA ASN A 77 -14.60 -4.96 3.18
C ASN A 77 -13.93 -3.75 2.49
N TYR A 78 -14.16 -2.55 3.04
CA TYR A 78 -13.75 -1.30 2.41
C TYR A 78 -12.24 -1.21 2.16
N PHE A 79 -11.42 -1.89 2.97
CA PHE A 79 -9.98 -1.98 2.78
C PHE A 79 -9.57 -2.75 1.51
N ASP A 80 -10.41 -3.66 0.98
CA ASP A 80 -10.17 -4.33 -0.32
C ASP A 80 -10.14 -3.34 -1.50
N LEU A 81 -10.62 -2.10 -1.31
CA LEU A 81 -10.55 -1.05 -2.33
C LEU A 81 -9.18 -0.35 -2.40
N PHE A 82 -8.40 -0.36 -1.30
CA PHE A 82 -7.16 0.43 -1.11
C PHE A 82 -6.17 0.35 -2.28
N LEU A 83 -6.07 -0.81 -2.93
CA LEU A 83 -5.17 -1.00 -4.06
C LEU A 83 -5.60 -0.28 -5.33
N MET A 84 -6.90 -0.11 -5.60
CA MET A 84 -7.38 0.60 -6.80
C MET A 84 -7.41 2.12 -6.58
N THR A 85 -7.66 2.56 -5.36
CA THR A 85 -7.81 3.97 -4.96
C THR A 85 -6.46 4.61 -4.65
N ASP A 86 -5.73 4.06 -3.69
CA ASP A 86 -4.48 4.63 -3.20
C ASP A 86 -3.27 4.07 -3.93
N THR A 87 -3.01 2.76 -3.84
CA THR A 87 -1.77 2.19 -4.38
C THR A 87 -1.65 2.38 -5.89
N LEU A 88 -2.72 2.16 -6.68
CA LEU A 88 -2.68 2.41 -8.12
C LEU A 88 -2.53 3.90 -8.48
N SER A 89 -3.16 4.82 -7.73
CA SER A 89 -2.96 6.28 -7.91
C SER A 89 -1.50 6.66 -7.66
N ALA A 90 -0.94 6.18 -6.55
CA ALA A 90 0.45 6.40 -6.17
C ALA A 90 1.43 5.84 -7.21
N LEU A 91 1.26 4.59 -7.66
CA LEU A 91 2.08 3.99 -8.72
C LEU A 91 1.95 4.75 -10.05
N THR A 92 0.77 5.28 -10.38
CA THR A 92 0.53 6.07 -11.60
C THR A 92 1.31 7.38 -11.58
N ALA A 93 1.30 8.10 -10.46
CA ALA A 93 2.01 9.37 -10.31
C ALA A 93 3.52 9.16 -10.17
N ASP A 94 3.93 8.19 -9.34
CA ASP A 94 5.31 8.00 -8.91
C ASP A 94 6.19 7.26 -9.95
N SER A 95 5.58 6.66 -10.98
CA SER A 95 6.27 6.17 -12.19
C SER A 95 6.60 7.28 -13.20
N SER A 96 6.21 8.53 -12.93
CA SER A 96 6.57 9.67 -13.78
C SER A 96 8.02 10.13 -13.56
N ALA A 97 8.69 10.51 -14.64
CA ALA A 97 9.96 11.24 -14.59
C ALA A 97 9.85 12.64 -13.91
N THR A 98 8.63 13.10 -13.62
CA THR A 98 8.34 14.32 -12.85
C THR A 98 7.91 14.04 -11.40
N SER A 99 8.02 12.79 -10.92
CA SER A 99 7.73 12.48 -9.52
C SER A 99 8.75 13.13 -8.56
N HIS A 100 8.39 13.18 -7.28
CA HIS A 100 9.17 13.78 -6.21
C HIS A 100 9.14 12.91 -4.94
N PRO A 101 10.09 13.09 -4.01
CA PRO A 101 10.02 12.53 -2.65
C PRO A 101 8.72 12.91 -1.92
N ILE A 102 8.27 12.07 -0.98
CA ILE A 102 7.14 12.41 -0.09
C ILE A 102 7.52 13.63 0.77
N VAL A 103 8.69 13.58 1.40
CA VAL A 103 9.28 14.70 2.15
C VAL A 103 10.21 15.45 1.21
N ARG A 104 9.79 16.64 0.77
CA ARG A 104 10.58 17.50 -0.14
C ARG A 104 10.58 18.95 0.31
N PRO A 105 11.63 19.74 0.02
CA PRO A 105 11.58 21.18 0.22
C PRO A 105 10.39 21.82 -0.52
N VAL A 106 9.58 22.56 0.24
CA VAL A 106 8.56 23.49 -0.26
C VAL A 106 8.99 24.91 0.13
N ARG A 107 8.95 25.85 -0.81
CA ARG A 107 9.33 27.25 -0.60
C ARG A 107 8.12 28.15 -0.54
N GLU A 108 7.29 28.12 -1.57
CA GLU A 108 6.09 28.95 -1.71
C GLU A 108 4.82 28.10 -1.52
N PRO A 109 3.74 28.63 -0.93
CA PRO A 109 2.52 27.85 -0.66
C PRO A 109 1.86 27.21 -1.87
N GLU A 110 2.06 27.77 -3.07
CA GLU A 110 1.52 27.28 -4.34
C GLU A 110 2.17 25.95 -4.77
N GLU A 111 3.41 25.67 -4.36
CA GLU A 111 4.14 24.46 -4.75
C GLU A 111 3.49 23.18 -4.23
N ARG A 112 2.61 23.25 -3.22
CA ARG A 112 1.86 22.10 -2.67
C ARG A 112 0.74 21.60 -3.59
N ALA A 113 0.29 22.40 -4.57
CA ALA A 113 -0.87 22.06 -5.40
C ALA A 113 -0.66 20.84 -6.32
N TYR A 114 0.59 20.44 -6.56
CA TYR A 114 0.95 19.36 -7.48
C TYR A 114 1.23 18.01 -6.81
N THR A 115 1.08 17.89 -5.49
CA THR A 115 1.65 16.76 -4.72
C THR A 115 0.67 15.66 -4.34
N SER A 116 -0.62 15.76 -4.69
CA SER A 116 -1.69 14.97 -4.07
C SER A 116 -1.43 13.46 -4.06
N ALA A 117 -1.22 12.82 -5.22
CA ALA A 117 -1.00 11.37 -5.28
C ALA A 117 0.26 10.87 -4.54
N ILE A 118 1.24 11.73 -4.29
CA ILE A 118 2.46 11.39 -3.55
C ILE A 118 2.31 11.66 -2.04
N VAL A 119 1.68 12.78 -1.66
CA VAL A 119 1.50 13.19 -0.27
C VAL A 119 0.38 12.41 0.42
N TYR A 120 -0.72 12.13 -0.30
CA TYR A 120 -1.83 11.33 0.18
C TYR A 120 -1.56 9.85 -0.11
N ASN A 121 -1.67 9.43 -1.37
CA ASN A 121 -1.79 8.00 -1.72
C ASN A 121 -0.48 7.20 -1.55
N LYS A 122 0.69 7.74 -1.98
CA LYS A 122 1.99 7.09 -1.73
C LYS A 122 2.30 7.11 -0.23
N GLY A 123 2.04 8.22 0.45
CA GLY A 123 2.13 8.33 1.91
C GLY A 123 1.34 7.23 2.62
N ALA A 124 0.06 7.07 2.30
CA ALA A 124 -0.82 6.05 2.88
C ALA A 124 -0.34 4.63 2.57
N SER A 125 0.10 4.37 1.34
CA SER A 125 0.67 3.06 0.94
C SER A 125 1.97 2.74 1.70
N VAL A 126 2.78 3.76 2.00
CA VAL A 126 4.02 3.64 2.79
C VAL A 126 3.73 3.49 4.30
N LEU A 127 2.67 4.12 4.83
CA LEU A 127 2.19 3.87 6.19
C LEU A 127 1.65 2.46 6.35
N ARG A 128 0.86 1.96 5.40
CA ARG A 128 0.35 0.58 5.38
C ARG A 128 1.48 -0.45 5.42
N MET A 129 2.48 -0.28 4.55
CA MET A 129 3.68 -1.11 4.53
C MET A 129 4.42 -1.09 5.88
N LEU A 130 4.48 0.06 6.55
CA LEU A 130 5.10 0.19 7.87
C LEU A 130 4.25 -0.46 8.98
N GLU A 131 2.92 -0.34 8.96
CA GLU A 131 2.06 -1.07 9.88
C GLU A 131 2.22 -2.58 9.72
N PHE A 132 2.29 -3.08 8.49
CA PHE A 132 2.57 -4.49 8.21
C PHE A 132 3.96 -4.92 8.73
N VAL A 133 5.00 -4.09 8.53
CA VAL A 133 6.36 -4.34 9.02
C VAL A 133 6.43 -4.36 10.55
N MET A 134 5.72 -3.49 11.25
CA MET A 134 5.75 -3.42 12.72
C MET A 134 4.75 -4.38 13.38
N GLY A 135 3.67 -4.73 12.69
CA GLY A 135 2.45 -5.29 13.25
C GLY A 135 1.57 -4.23 13.92
N THR A 136 0.27 -4.25 13.60
CA THR A 136 -0.78 -3.34 14.08
C THR A 136 -0.66 -2.93 15.54
N THR A 137 -0.44 -3.87 16.46
CA THR A 137 -0.34 -3.58 17.90
C THR A 137 0.82 -2.64 18.26
N SER A 138 2.00 -2.83 17.65
CA SER A 138 3.16 -1.97 17.87
C SER A 138 2.98 -0.62 17.17
N PHE A 139 2.46 -0.63 15.95
CA PHE A 139 2.17 0.58 15.18
C PHE A 139 1.16 1.49 15.89
N GLN A 140 0.00 0.98 16.28
CA GLN A 140 -1.02 1.75 17.02
C GLN A 140 -0.52 2.25 18.38
N LYS A 141 0.32 1.46 19.08
CA LYS A 141 0.95 1.86 20.35
C LYS A 141 1.93 3.02 20.14
N ALA A 142 2.77 2.96 19.10
CA ALA A 142 3.68 4.03 18.72
C ALA A 142 2.94 5.30 18.29
N LEU A 143 1.91 5.21 17.45
CA LEU A 143 1.07 6.37 17.09
C LEU A 143 0.40 6.99 18.31
N THR A 144 -0.06 6.17 19.27
CA THR A 144 -0.61 6.64 20.55
C THR A 144 0.44 7.35 21.41
N ALA A 145 1.71 6.93 21.36
CA ALA A 145 2.81 7.62 22.04
C ALA A 145 3.16 8.95 21.33
N TYR A 146 3.28 8.92 20.00
CA TYR A 146 3.53 10.08 19.14
C TYR A 146 2.51 11.20 19.31
N ILE A 147 1.22 10.88 19.31
CA ILE A 147 0.16 11.88 19.55
C ILE A 147 0.33 12.53 20.93
N LYS A 148 0.58 11.74 21.98
CA LYS A 148 0.73 12.24 23.36
C LYS A 148 2.04 12.99 23.61
N ALA A 149 3.09 12.67 22.85
CA ALA A 149 4.38 13.36 22.95
C ALA A 149 4.37 14.73 22.24
N ASN A 150 3.49 14.90 21.25
CA ASN A 150 3.46 16.07 20.37
C ASN A 150 2.12 16.84 20.38
N GLU A 151 1.20 16.53 21.30
CA GLU A 151 -0.11 17.21 21.37
C GLU A 151 0.04 18.73 21.55
N TYR A 152 -0.74 19.49 20.79
CA TYR A 152 -0.70 20.95 20.67
C TYR A 152 0.64 21.53 20.18
N ASN A 153 1.48 20.72 19.52
CA ASN A 153 2.78 21.12 18.99
C ASN A 153 2.94 20.81 17.49
N VAL A 154 4.01 21.36 16.91
CA VAL A 154 4.40 21.12 15.50
C VAL A 154 5.51 20.08 15.38
N VAL A 155 5.44 19.27 14.33
CA VAL A 155 6.30 18.10 14.10
C VAL A 155 6.98 18.11 12.73
N GLU A 156 8.16 17.49 12.66
CA GLU A 156 8.81 17.06 11.41
C GLU A 156 8.78 15.52 11.35
N THR A 157 9.08 14.95 10.19
CA THR A 157 9.03 13.49 9.96
C THR A 157 9.89 12.70 10.95
N VAL A 158 10.96 13.29 11.47
CA VAL A 158 11.87 12.67 12.46
C VAL A 158 11.17 12.33 13.79
N GLN A 159 10.24 13.17 14.29
CA GLN A 159 9.49 12.89 15.53
C GLN A 159 8.59 11.65 15.40
N LEU A 160 8.08 11.36 14.19
CA LEU A 160 7.28 10.17 13.94
C LEU A 160 8.14 8.91 14.02
N TRP A 161 9.29 8.90 13.33
CA TRP A 161 10.25 7.80 13.37
C TRP A 161 10.80 7.54 14.77
N ASP A 162 11.11 8.58 15.54
CA ASP A 162 11.62 8.45 16.91
C ASP A 162 10.64 7.74 17.87
N GLU A 163 9.33 7.86 17.64
CA GLU A 163 8.30 7.19 18.45
C GLU A 163 8.01 5.77 17.95
N LEU A 164 8.07 5.54 16.63
CA LEU A 164 7.93 4.20 16.04
C LEU A 164 9.14 3.30 16.33
N GLU A 165 10.36 3.85 16.39
CA GLU A 165 11.58 3.11 16.75
C GLU A 165 11.49 2.47 18.15
N LYS A 166 10.74 3.08 19.08
CA LYS A 166 10.54 2.56 20.45
C LYS A 166 9.72 1.27 20.50
N GLU A 167 8.93 1.00 19.45
CA GLU A 167 8.09 -0.18 19.30
C GLU A 167 8.55 -1.07 18.13
N ASN A 168 9.77 -0.84 17.62
CA ASN A 168 10.34 -1.57 16.48
C ASN A 168 10.72 -3.02 16.85
N ASN A 169 9.82 -3.94 16.53
CA ASN A 169 10.01 -5.39 16.69
C ASN A 169 11.20 -5.96 15.87
N HIS A 170 11.77 -5.18 14.94
CA HIS A 170 12.84 -5.58 14.03
C HIS A 170 14.14 -4.76 14.21
N ALA A 171 14.30 -4.01 15.31
CA ALA A 171 15.46 -3.14 15.58
C ALA A 171 16.84 -3.83 15.57
N ALA A 172 16.90 -5.16 15.68
CA ALA A 172 18.13 -5.94 15.52
C ALA A 172 18.56 -6.15 14.06
N THR A 173 17.65 -5.93 13.11
CA THR A 173 17.84 -6.13 11.66
C THR A 173 17.80 -4.82 10.89
N ILE A 174 16.86 -3.92 11.22
CA ILE A 174 16.68 -2.62 10.55
C ILE A 174 16.05 -1.60 11.51
N LYS A 175 16.46 -0.33 11.40
CA LYS A 175 15.82 0.79 12.10
C LYS A 175 14.65 1.35 11.29
N ILE A 176 13.66 1.93 11.96
CA ILE A 176 12.56 2.62 11.30
C ILE A 176 13.07 3.84 10.53
N HIS A 177 14.02 4.60 11.10
CA HIS A 177 14.68 5.70 10.38
C HIS A 177 15.35 5.22 9.09
N ASP A 178 16.26 4.24 9.18
CA ASP A 178 17.03 3.74 8.03
C ASP A 178 16.12 3.15 6.93
N LEU A 179 15.01 2.49 7.33
CA LEU A 179 13.99 1.98 6.43
C LEU A 179 13.18 3.10 5.77
N MET A 180 12.56 3.97 6.56
CA MET A 180 11.50 4.86 6.09
C MET A 180 12.02 6.11 5.41
N ASP A 181 13.21 6.60 5.78
CA ASP A 181 13.89 7.65 5.00
C ASP A 181 14.14 7.21 3.56
N SER A 182 14.36 5.91 3.31
CA SER A 182 14.53 5.39 1.96
C SER A 182 13.27 5.53 1.08
N TRP A 183 12.08 5.56 1.70
CA TRP A 183 10.78 5.69 1.06
C TRP A 183 10.25 7.12 1.01
N THR A 184 10.55 7.95 2.01
CA THR A 184 10.07 9.34 2.08
C THR A 184 10.98 10.34 1.37
N THR A 185 12.31 10.14 1.40
CA THR A 185 13.30 11.09 0.83
C THR A 185 13.61 10.87 -0.65
N LYS A 186 13.00 9.87 -1.29
CA LYS A 186 13.24 9.49 -2.70
C LYS A 186 11.96 9.46 -3.53
N ALA A 187 12.07 9.95 -4.76
CA ALA A 187 11.04 9.77 -5.79
C ALA A 187 11.10 8.34 -6.36
N GLY A 188 9.96 7.85 -6.83
CA GLY A 188 9.82 6.51 -7.39
C GLY A 188 9.69 5.40 -6.34
N PHE A 189 9.40 4.21 -6.84
CA PHE A 189 9.35 2.95 -6.13
C PHE A 189 10.23 1.91 -6.84
N PRO A 190 10.76 0.91 -6.13
CA PRO A 190 11.51 -0.18 -6.74
C PRO A 190 10.55 -1.19 -7.42
N TYR A 191 11.10 -1.97 -8.35
CA TYR A 191 10.53 -3.26 -8.72
C TYR A 191 11.50 -4.35 -8.30
N LEU A 192 10.95 -5.46 -7.79
CA LEU A 192 11.67 -6.71 -7.64
C LEU A 192 11.55 -7.47 -8.95
N ASN A 193 12.59 -7.43 -9.78
CA ASN A 193 12.78 -8.53 -10.71
C ASN A 193 12.91 -9.84 -9.90
N ILE A 194 12.53 -10.99 -10.43
CA ILE A 194 12.75 -12.30 -9.79
C ILE A 194 13.51 -13.19 -10.78
N SER A 195 14.36 -14.08 -10.28
CA SER A 195 15.07 -15.07 -11.10
C SER A 195 15.29 -16.36 -10.31
N ARG A 196 15.41 -17.47 -11.04
CA ARG A 196 15.88 -18.76 -10.55
C ARG A 196 17.33 -18.95 -10.99
N LEU A 197 18.29 -18.74 -10.08
CA LEU A 197 19.65 -19.28 -10.25
C LEU A 197 19.59 -20.81 -10.08
N ASP A 198 18.84 -21.19 -9.05
CA ASP A 198 18.33 -22.50 -8.70
C ASP A 198 16.83 -22.30 -8.30
N PRO A 199 16.08 -23.27 -7.75
CA PRO A 199 14.70 -23.06 -7.30
C PRO A 199 14.47 -22.05 -6.13
N THR A 200 15.41 -21.16 -5.80
CA THR A 200 15.58 -20.63 -4.44
C THR A 200 16.01 -19.14 -4.31
N THR A 201 15.82 -18.23 -5.30
CA THR A 201 16.67 -17.00 -5.41
C THR A 201 16.09 -15.57 -5.68
N VAL A 202 16.88 -14.47 -5.58
CA VAL A 202 16.97 -13.49 -4.43
C VAL A 202 17.13 -12.02 -4.87
N TRP A 203 16.54 -11.06 -4.13
CA TRP A 203 16.28 -9.65 -4.54
C TRP A 203 16.59 -8.59 -3.47
N SER A 204 16.02 -7.36 -3.49
CA SER A 204 16.37 -6.29 -2.50
C SER A 204 15.33 -5.19 -2.16
N VAL A 205 14.24 -5.54 -1.46
CA VAL A 205 13.27 -4.61 -0.80
C VAL A 205 12.72 -5.32 0.46
N PRO A 206 12.24 -4.65 1.54
CA PRO A 206 11.43 -5.32 2.57
C PRO A 206 10.25 -6.05 1.92
N PHE A 207 10.24 -7.39 1.97
CA PHE A 207 9.29 -8.20 1.22
C PHE A 207 8.63 -9.28 2.07
N SER A 208 7.34 -9.47 1.80
CA SER A 208 6.54 -10.56 2.32
C SER A 208 6.44 -11.71 1.31
N TYR A 209 6.41 -12.96 1.79
CA TYR A 209 6.11 -14.12 0.95
C TYR A 209 5.36 -15.23 1.71
N TYR A 210 4.61 -16.05 0.97
CA TYR A 210 3.96 -17.26 1.51
C TYR A 210 4.80 -18.52 1.23
N LYS A 211 4.96 -19.37 2.26
CA LYS A 211 5.53 -20.73 2.11
C LYS A 211 4.49 -21.81 1.77
N SER A 212 3.21 -21.52 1.94
CA SER A 212 2.07 -22.35 1.52
C SER A 212 0.93 -21.41 1.14
N LEU A 213 0.18 -21.74 0.09
CA LEU A 213 -0.84 -20.86 -0.48
C LEU A 213 -2.08 -20.73 0.40
N LYS A 214 -2.30 -21.68 1.31
CA LYS A 214 -3.39 -21.66 2.29
C LYS A 214 -3.06 -20.68 3.41
N PRO A 215 -3.85 -19.61 3.62
CA PRO A 215 -3.53 -18.60 4.63
C PRO A 215 -3.46 -19.21 6.04
N GLN A 216 -2.27 -19.22 6.65
CA GLN A 216 -2.10 -19.54 8.06
C GLN A 216 -1.23 -18.50 8.78
N LYS A 217 -1.83 -17.90 9.81
CA LYS A 217 -1.25 -16.94 10.76
C LYS A 217 -0.67 -15.66 10.13
N LEU A 218 0.53 -15.68 9.58
CA LEU A 218 1.19 -14.50 8.98
C LEU A 218 2.14 -14.93 7.83
N PRO A 219 2.35 -14.09 6.81
CA PRO A 219 3.40 -14.29 5.81
C PRO A 219 4.80 -14.17 6.44
N HIS A 220 5.81 -14.71 5.75
CA HIS A 220 7.21 -14.47 6.12
C HIS A 220 7.65 -13.09 5.63
N LEU A 221 8.16 -12.26 6.53
CA LEU A 221 8.77 -10.96 6.23
C LEU A 221 10.30 -11.08 6.29
N GLU A 222 10.97 -10.64 5.23
CA GLU A 222 12.42 -10.55 5.14
C GLU A 222 12.84 -9.13 4.74
N PHE A 223 13.93 -8.63 5.34
CA PHE A 223 14.50 -7.32 5.05
C PHE A 223 15.76 -7.45 4.21
N ILE A 224 15.93 -6.54 3.26
CA ILE A 224 17.05 -6.61 2.33
C ILE A 224 17.66 -5.24 2.10
N THR A 225 19.00 -5.20 2.08
CA THR A 225 19.78 -3.96 2.27
C THR A 225 20.85 -3.73 1.19
N LYS A 226 21.00 -4.66 0.23
CA LYS A 226 22.01 -4.62 -0.82
C LYS A 226 21.33 -4.85 -2.17
N LYS A 227 21.60 -3.99 -3.16
CA LYS A 227 21.03 -4.01 -4.53
C LYS A 227 20.83 -5.42 -5.10
N GLU A 228 21.78 -6.33 -4.85
CA GLU A 228 21.71 -7.77 -5.08
C GLU A 228 22.12 -8.49 -3.77
N GLU A 229 21.41 -9.56 -3.37
CA GLU A 229 21.53 -10.27 -2.07
C GLU A 229 21.43 -11.81 -2.31
N THR A 230 21.55 -12.67 -1.28
CA THR A 230 21.15 -14.11 -1.38
C THR A 230 20.45 -14.69 -0.12
N ILE A 231 19.17 -15.09 -0.26
CA ILE A 231 18.19 -15.64 0.71
C ILE A 231 17.56 -16.91 0.10
N THR A 232 17.72 -18.07 0.73
CA THR A 232 17.10 -19.32 0.27
C THR A 232 15.65 -19.44 0.75
N VAL A 233 14.68 -19.59 -0.16
CA VAL A 233 13.27 -19.85 0.17
C VAL A 233 12.89 -21.31 -0.07
N GLU A 234 12.49 -22.01 1.00
CA GLU A 234 11.85 -23.33 0.91
C GLU A 234 10.35 -23.18 0.67
N THR A 235 9.89 -23.53 -0.53
CA THR A 235 8.47 -23.62 -0.91
C THR A 235 7.87 -24.98 -0.53
N ASP A 236 6.69 -25.01 0.08
CA ASP A 236 5.91 -26.24 0.26
C ASP A 236 5.61 -26.91 -1.09
N ALA A 237 5.59 -28.24 -1.13
CA ALA A 237 5.19 -29.01 -2.31
C ALA A 237 3.74 -28.70 -2.75
N SER A 238 2.88 -28.24 -1.83
CA SER A 238 1.53 -27.76 -2.17
C SER A 238 1.51 -26.55 -3.11
N LEU A 239 2.61 -25.79 -3.18
CA LEU A 239 2.77 -24.64 -4.10
C LEU A 239 3.07 -25.06 -5.54
N ASN A 240 3.38 -26.34 -5.81
CA ASN A 240 3.91 -26.80 -7.11
C ASN A 240 5.14 -25.99 -7.59
N GLY A 241 5.93 -25.46 -6.66
CA GLY A 241 7.07 -24.59 -6.93
C GLY A 241 6.74 -23.15 -7.33
N LEU A 242 5.50 -22.69 -7.17
CA LEU A 242 5.13 -21.26 -7.20
C LEU A 242 5.61 -20.56 -5.92
N LEU A 243 5.73 -19.23 -5.97
CA LEU A 243 6.05 -18.38 -4.81
C LEU A 243 5.37 -17.03 -4.98
N LYS A 244 4.47 -16.64 -4.06
CA LYS A 244 3.88 -15.29 -4.06
C LYS A 244 4.74 -14.38 -3.19
N ILE A 245 5.32 -13.36 -3.81
CA ILE A 245 6.02 -12.25 -3.16
C ILE A 245 5.07 -11.04 -3.12
N ASN A 246 5.28 -10.15 -2.14
CA ASN A 246 4.38 -9.05 -1.81
C ASN A 246 2.97 -9.57 -1.47
N THR A 247 2.87 -10.46 -0.47
CA THR A 247 1.59 -11.03 -0.03
C THR A 247 0.63 -9.93 0.38
N ASN A 248 -0.63 -10.03 -0.03
CA ASN A 248 -1.64 -8.97 0.09
C ASN A 248 -1.24 -7.61 -0.51
N SER A 249 -0.13 -7.52 -1.27
CA SER A 249 0.41 -6.25 -1.76
C SER A 249 0.68 -5.22 -0.65
N GLU A 250 1.13 -5.65 0.54
CA GLU A 250 1.41 -4.75 1.67
C GLU A 250 2.57 -3.78 1.39
N GLY A 251 3.55 -4.18 0.57
CA GLY A 251 4.71 -3.36 0.22
C GLY A 251 4.49 -2.50 -1.03
N PHE A 252 5.03 -1.28 -1.01
CA PHE A 252 4.91 -0.33 -2.13
C PHE A 252 5.98 -0.58 -3.23
N TYR A 253 5.90 -1.75 -3.87
CA TYR A 253 6.81 -2.18 -4.94
C TYR A 253 6.16 -3.23 -5.86
N LEU A 254 6.61 -3.30 -7.11
CA LEU A 254 6.15 -4.29 -8.10
C LEU A 254 6.99 -5.58 -8.06
N VAL A 255 6.45 -6.71 -8.50
CA VAL A 255 7.18 -8.00 -8.63
C VAL A 255 7.10 -8.54 -10.06
N ASN A 256 8.25 -8.77 -10.70
CA ASN A 256 8.36 -9.42 -12.01
C ASN A 256 8.89 -10.85 -11.87
N TYR A 257 8.07 -11.86 -12.14
CA TYR A 257 8.48 -13.26 -12.10
C TYR A 257 9.27 -13.67 -13.36
N PRO A 258 10.05 -14.77 -13.34
CA PRO A 258 10.52 -15.42 -14.57
C PRO A 258 9.34 -15.76 -15.50
N GLU A 259 9.57 -15.77 -16.81
CA GLU A 259 8.54 -16.10 -17.81
C GLU A 259 7.87 -17.46 -17.54
N GLU A 260 8.64 -18.47 -17.14
CA GLU A 260 8.15 -19.80 -16.74
C GLU A 260 7.20 -19.74 -15.53
N ASP A 261 7.41 -18.81 -14.59
CA ASP A 261 6.62 -18.66 -13.38
C ASP A 261 5.39 -17.77 -13.58
N TRP A 262 5.50 -16.73 -14.41
CA TRP A 262 4.33 -16.03 -14.95
C TRP A 262 3.41 -17.02 -15.68
N GLY A 263 3.96 -17.91 -16.51
CA GLY A 263 3.21 -19.00 -17.17
C GLY A 263 2.45 -19.88 -16.18
N LYS A 264 3.14 -20.42 -15.15
CA LYS A 264 2.49 -21.22 -14.09
C LYS A 264 1.42 -20.45 -13.31
N TRP A 265 1.65 -19.17 -13.01
CA TRP A 265 0.65 -18.33 -12.33
C TRP A 265 -0.61 -18.13 -13.18
N ILE A 266 -0.45 -17.87 -14.48
CA ILE A 266 -1.56 -17.76 -15.43
C ILE A 266 -2.28 -19.10 -15.56
N ASP A 267 -1.57 -20.20 -15.78
CA ASP A 267 -2.15 -21.55 -15.87
C ASP A 267 -2.91 -21.95 -14.60
N ALA A 268 -2.41 -21.56 -13.42
CA ALA A 268 -3.09 -21.76 -12.16
C ALA A 268 -4.40 -20.95 -12.09
N LEU A 269 -4.33 -19.63 -12.28
CA LEU A 269 -5.46 -18.71 -12.14
C LEU A 269 -6.57 -18.96 -13.18
N VAL A 270 -6.21 -19.15 -14.45
CA VAL A 270 -7.16 -19.33 -15.57
C VAL A 270 -7.91 -20.67 -15.46
N ASN A 271 -7.26 -21.71 -14.94
CA ASN A 271 -7.87 -23.03 -14.76
C ASN A 271 -8.45 -23.27 -13.35
N ASP A 272 -8.20 -22.36 -12.40
CA ASP A 272 -8.46 -22.50 -10.96
C ASP A 272 -7.83 -23.77 -10.35
N GLN A 273 -6.55 -24.01 -10.70
CA GLN A 273 -5.84 -25.21 -10.25
C GLN A 273 -5.74 -25.23 -8.72
N ASN A 274 -6.07 -26.37 -8.11
CA ASN A 274 -6.08 -26.57 -6.65
C ASN A 274 -6.94 -25.56 -5.86
N SER A 275 -7.91 -24.89 -6.50
CA SER A 275 -8.74 -23.81 -5.93
C SER A 275 -7.97 -22.53 -5.60
N ILE A 276 -6.91 -22.22 -6.36
CA ILE A 276 -6.02 -21.07 -6.18
C ILE A 276 -6.74 -19.72 -6.02
N LEU A 277 -7.89 -19.52 -6.68
CA LEU A 277 -8.66 -18.28 -6.58
C LEU A 277 -9.27 -18.05 -5.19
N SER A 278 -9.38 -19.11 -4.38
CA SER A 278 -9.85 -19.05 -2.98
C SER A 278 -8.73 -19.09 -1.94
N ASP A 279 -7.53 -19.54 -2.32
CA ASP A 279 -6.32 -19.51 -1.47
C ASP A 279 -5.65 -18.11 -1.53
N LEU A 280 -5.63 -17.45 -2.70
CA LEU A 280 -5.13 -16.07 -2.86
C LEU A 280 -6.13 -15.01 -2.43
N THR A 281 -5.67 -13.98 -1.72
CA THR A 281 -6.50 -12.84 -1.31
C THR A 281 -6.90 -11.95 -2.50
N VAL A 282 -7.93 -11.12 -2.33
CA VAL A 282 -8.33 -10.08 -3.31
C VAL A 282 -7.13 -9.22 -3.68
N SER A 283 -6.35 -8.82 -2.68
CA SER A 283 -5.18 -7.98 -2.85
C SER A 283 -4.04 -8.66 -3.62
N ASP A 284 -3.77 -9.95 -3.40
CA ASP A 284 -2.80 -10.70 -4.20
C ASP A 284 -3.22 -10.82 -5.67
N ARG A 285 -4.50 -11.11 -5.94
CA ARG A 285 -5.04 -11.22 -7.31
C ARG A 285 -5.04 -9.87 -8.03
N THR A 286 -5.32 -8.78 -7.32
CA THR A 286 -5.21 -7.40 -7.81
C THR A 286 -3.76 -7.04 -8.14
N ASN A 287 -2.81 -7.37 -7.27
CA ASN A 287 -1.39 -7.05 -7.45
C ASN A 287 -0.76 -7.76 -8.66
N PHE A 288 -1.13 -9.01 -8.97
CA PHE A 288 -0.67 -9.66 -10.21
C PHE A 288 -1.04 -8.87 -11.49
N ILE A 289 -2.22 -8.24 -11.50
CA ILE A 289 -2.67 -7.42 -12.64
C ILE A 289 -1.88 -6.10 -12.68
N ILE A 290 -1.80 -5.39 -11.56
CA ILE A 290 -1.04 -4.13 -11.44
C ILE A 290 0.42 -4.36 -11.89
N ASP A 291 1.10 -5.35 -11.33
CA ASP A 291 2.50 -5.63 -11.63
C ASP A 291 2.71 -5.96 -13.11
N SER A 292 1.95 -6.92 -13.66
CA SER A 292 2.16 -7.36 -15.04
C SER A 292 1.91 -6.25 -16.08
N PHE A 293 0.89 -5.40 -15.87
CA PHE A 293 0.64 -4.25 -16.76
C PHE A 293 1.69 -3.14 -16.60
N TYR A 294 2.14 -2.82 -15.38
CA TYR A 294 3.18 -1.81 -15.17
C TYR A 294 4.56 -2.25 -15.69
N LEU A 295 4.91 -3.51 -15.49
CA LEU A 295 6.15 -4.10 -15.99
C LEU A 295 6.16 -4.14 -17.53
N SER A 296 5.03 -4.48 -18.16
CA SER A 296 4.91 -4.43 -19.62
C SER A 296 4.99 -3.00 -20.15
N ARG A 297 4.36 -2.03 -19.47
CA ARG A 297 4.46 -0.59 -19.78
C ARG A 297 5.89 -0.06 -19.65
N ALA A 298 6.69 -0.62 -18.74
CA ALA A 298 8.11 -0.32 -18.57
C ALA A 298 9.04 -1.08 -19.55
N GLY A 299 8.50 -2.00 -20.37
CA GLY A 299 9.30 -2.84 -21.27
C GLY A 299 10.07 -3.98 -20.58
N LEU A 300 9.69 -4.34 -19.35
CA LEU A 300 10.31 -5.36 -18.52
C LEU A 300 9.63 -6.74 -18.61
N LEU A 301 8.48 -6.81 -19.29
CA LEU A 301 7.64 -8.00 -19.46
C LEU A 301 6.93 -7.96 -20.82
N SER A 302 6.67 -9.11 -21.46
CA SER A 302 5.86 -9.14 -22.70
C SER A 302 4.42 -8.77 -22.38
N TYR A 303 3.79 -7.94 -23.22
CA TYR A 303 2.35 -7.64 -23.12
C TYR A 303 1.48 -8.90 -23.29
N GLU A 304 2.00 -9.98 -23.84
CA GLU A 304 1.33 -11.29 -23.87
C GLU A 304 1.03 -11.81 -22.45
N THR A 305 1.87 -11.49 -21.46
CA THR A 305 1.70 -11.93 -20.07
C THR A 305 0.46 -11.32 -19.38
N PRO A 306 0.29 -9.97 -19.26
CA PRO A 306 -0.93 -9.41 -18.69
C PRO A 306 -2.19 -9.72 -19.52
N LEU A 307 -2.06 -9.85 -20.85
CA LEU A 307 -3.19 -10.23 -21.71
C LEU A 307 -3.63 -11.68 -21.46
N ALA A 308 -2.71 -12.63 -21.38
CA ALA A 308 -3.02 -14.02 -21.03
C ALA A 308 -3.49 -14.16 -19.56
N LEU A 309 -2.94 -13.36 -18.64
CA LEU A 309 -3.45 -13.27 -17.26
C LEU A 309 -4.91 -12.82 -17.22
N SER A 310 -5.29 -11.82 -18.03
CA SER A 310 -6.66 -11.27 -18.05
C SER A 310 -7.76 -12.31 -18.36
N GLU A 311 -7.40 -13.46 -18.95
CA GLU A 311 -8.30 -14.61 -19.12
C GLU A 311 -8.92 -15.09 -17.79
N TYR A 312 -8.23 -14.95 -16.65
CA TYR A 312 -8.73 -15.43 -15.36
C TYR A 312 -9.94 -14.62 -14.87
N LEU A 313 -10.08 -13.36 -15.30
CA LEU A 313 -11.17 -12.47 -14.90
C LEU A 313 -12.56 -13.04 -15.26
N LYS A 314 -12.64 -13.94 -16.24
CA LYS A 314 -13.83 -14.76 -16.57
C LYS A 314 -14.40 -15.53 -15.36
N ARG A 315 -13.61 -15.71 -14.29
CA ARG A 315 -13.97 -16.35 -13.01
C ARG A 315 -14.06 -15.37 -11.83
N GLU A 316 -13.49 -14.17 -11.97
CA GLU A 316 -13.39 -13.18 -10.90
C GLU A 316 -14.74 -12.52 -10.59
N LYS A 317 -14.98 -12.25 -9.31
CA LYS A 317 -16.23 -11.69 -8.80
C LYS A 317 -16.00 -10.49 -7.87
N HIS A 318 -14.79 -10.28 -7.37
CA HIS A 318 -14.49 -9.10 -6.57
C HIS A 318 -14.34 -7.86 -7.45
N LEU A 319 -14.69 -6.69 -6.92
CA LEU A 319 -14.60 -5.43 -7.64
C LEU A 319 -13.13 -5.08 -7.97
N THR A 320 -12.24 -5.19 -6.99
CA THR A 320 -10.86 -4.69 -7.07
C THR A 320 -10.04 -5.22 -8.27
N PRO A 321 -9.95 -6.54 -8.52
CA PRO A 321 -9.13 -7.03 -9.63
C PRO A 321 -9.74 -6.71 -11.00
N TRP A 322 -11.07 -6.57 -11.08
CA TRP A 322 -11.75 -6.05 -12.28
C TRP A 322 -11.47 -4.55 -12.49
N SER A 323 -11.54 -3.74 -11.43
CA SER A 323 -11.36 -2.28 -11.48
C SER A 323 -9.95 -1.83 -11.85
N VAL A 324 -8.92 -2.66 -11.64
CA VAL A 324 -7.53 -2.37 -12.06
C VAL A 324 -7.18 -2.95 -13.44
N ALA A 325 -8.12 -3.60 -14.12
CA ALA A 325 -7.92 -4.29 -15.40
C ALA A 325 -8.66 -3.65 -16.60
N ILE A 326 -9.46 -2.61 -16.37
CA ILE A 326 -10.35 -1.94 -17.34
C ILE A 326 -9.86 -0.51 -17.61
#